data_AF-A0A327TTL5-F1
#
_entry.id   AF-A0A327TTL5-F1
#
_cell.length_a   1.000
_cell.length_b   1.000
_cell.length_c   1.000
_cell.angle_alpha   90.00
_cell.angle_beta   90.00
_cell.angle_gamma   90.00
#
_symmetry.space_group_name_H-M   'P 1'
#
loop_
_entity.id
_entity.type
_entity.pdbx_description
1 polymer ?
#
loop_
_entity_poly.entity_id
_entity_poly.type
_entity_poly.pdbx_seq_one_letter_code
_entity_poly.pdbx_strand_id
1 'polypeptide(L)'
;MSDEHPDDPGKALRALRIAADRTAETVARRAAMSPAKLSKIENGRVLPTVQDVDLILTALGVSEAVKAAFPEAARGAATEATAWRQLRRTGHWKHQQSIKAVETRTTVLRLFQGQSVPGLLQSAECVDVFALHPELPEEAKARTVAARLERQAVLYDPGRAFHVVICEHVLRWLICPAPVMVTRLDRLVSLSRLPNVTVGVLSLGRPMPDFPMTCFSAHDDRLVIVETFHSEITTRDPKDVRLYLSTFARFDAAALHGSEMRTLVEGIRDEFLR
;
A
#
# COMPACT_ATOMS: atom_id res chain seq x y z
N MET A 1 33.48 -5.38 -2.73
CA MET A 1 32.29 -4.56 -2.42
C MET A 1 31.18 -4.90 -3.42
N SER A 2 30.66 -6.12 -3.32
CA SER A 2 29.49 -6.57 -4.07
C SER A 2 28.48 -6.98 -3.02
N ASP A 3 27.45 -6.16 -2.89
CA ASP A 3 26.36 -6.32 -1.93
C ASP A 3 25.47 -7.49 -2.39
N GLU A 4 25.87 -8.71 -2.06
CA GLU A 4 25.11 -9.92 -2.35
C GLU A 4 23.91 -9.97 -1.40
N HIS A 5 22.77 -9.47 -1.88
CA HIS A 5 21.47 -9.68 -1.25
C HIS A 5 21.23 -11.18 -1.03
N PRO A 6 21.12 -11.65 0.23
CA PRO A 6 20.88 -13.06 0.56
C PRO A 6 19.49 -13.59 0.14
N ASP A 7 18.62 -12.73 -0.40
CA ASP A 7 17.18 -12.97 -0.54
C ASP A 7 16.65 -12.98 -1.99
N ASP A 8 17.50 -13.10 -3.02
CA ASP A 8 17.03 -13.16 -4.43
C ASP A 8 16.46 -14.57 -4.77
N PRO A 9 15.12 -14.70 -4.97
CA PRO A 9 14.49 -15.99 -5.25
C PRO A 9 14.99 -16.62 -6.56
N GLY A 10 15.41 -15.81 -7.53
CA GLY A 10 15.96 -16.29 -8.80
C GLY A 10 17.30 -17.00 -8.60
N LYS A 11 18.20 -16.41 -7.81
CA LYS A 11 19.49 -17.03 -7.46
C LYS A 11 19.31 -18.30 -6.64
N ALA A 12 18.36 -18.32 -5.71
CA ALA A 12 18.06 -19.50 -4.90
C ALA A 12 17.53 -20.66 -5.77
N LEU A 13 16.62 -20.40 -6.72
CA LEU A 13 16.13 -21.41 -7.66
C LEU A 13 17.25 -21.93 -8.57
N ARG A 14 18.15 -21.04 -9.03
CA ARG A 14 19.33 -21.42 -9.81
C ARG A 14 20.26 -22.34 -9.01
N ALA A 15 20.50 -22.05 -7.74
CA ALA A 15 21.34 -22.87 -6.86
C ALA A 15 20.76 -24.27 -6.69
N LEU A 16 19.44 -24.39 -6.47
CA LEU A 16 18.76 -25.68 -6.40
C LEU A 16 18.84 -26.46 -7.71
N ARG A 17 18.73 -25.78 -8.86
CA ARG A 17 18.90 -26.43 -10.16
C ARG A 17 20.28 -27.03 -10.35
N ILE A 18 21.32 -26.27 -9.97
CA ILE A 18 22.71 -26.72 -10.05
C ILE A 18 22.94 -27.89 -9.09
N ALA A 19 22.43 -27.80 -7.85
CA ALA A 19 22.54 -28.87 -6.87
C ALA A 19 21.80 -30.17 -7.28
N ALA A 20 20.71 -30.03 -8.04
CA ALA A 20 19.95 -31.16 -8.59
C ALA A 20 20.53 -31.72 -9.91
N ASP A 21 21.65 -31.17 -10.39
CA ASP A 21 22.32 -31.52 -11.65
C ASP A 21 21.36 -31.55 -12.86
N ARG A 22 20.51 -30.52 -12.96
CA ARG A 22 19.53 -30.38 -14.06
C ARG A 22 19.92 -29.24 -15.00
N THR A 23 19.82 -29.49 -16.30
CA THR A 23 19.97 -28.44 -17.31
C THR A 23 18.78 -27.47 -17.26
N ALA A 24 19.03 -26.19 -17.54
CA ALA A 24 17.97 -25.18 -17.61
C ALA A 24 16.88 -25.56 -18.63
N GLU A 25 17.25 -26.15 -19.76
CA GLU A 25 16.31 -26.66 -20.76
C GLU A 25 15.39 -27.75 -20.22
N THR A 26 15.93 -28.68 -19.43
CA THR A 26 15.14 -29.76 -18.83
C THR A 26 14.14 -29.24 -17.82
N VAL A 27 14.56 -28.29 -16.98
CA VAL A 27 13.70 -27.68 -15.96
C VAL A 27 12.63 -26.81 -16.62
N ALA A 28 12.98 -25.99 -17.60
CA ALA A 28 12.03 -25.15 -18.32
C ALA A 28 10.93 -25.98 -18.99
N ARG A 29 11.32 -27.07 -19.67
CA ARG A 29 10.37 -28.01 -20.30
C ARG A 29 9.44 -28.66 -19.28
N ARG A 30 9.98 -29.15 -18.15
CA ARG A 30 9.18 -29.78 -17.08
C ARG A 30 8.27 -28.80 -16.35
N ALA A 31 8.70 -27.55 -16.21
CA ALA A 31 7.94 -26.47 -15.59
C ALA A 31 7.00 -25.75 -16.58
N ALA A 32 6.80 -26.30 -17.79
CA ALA A 32 5.94 -25.76 -18.84
C ALA A 32 6.21 -24.27 -19.16
N MET A 33 7.49 -23.85 -19.16
CA MET A 33 7.91 -22.48 -19.47
C MET A 33 9.04 -22.44 -20.50
N SER A 34 9.24 -21.27 -21.12
CA SER A 34 10.34 -21.12 -22.08
C SER A 34 11.70 -21.08 -21.37
N PRO A 35 12.78 -21.63 -21.98
CA PRO A 35 14.14 -21.51 -21.44
C PRO A 35 14.57 -20.06 -21.24
N ALA A 36 14.10 -19.15 -22.10
CA ALA A 36 14.33 -17.72 -21.97
C ALA A 36 13.66 -17.12 -20.72
N LYS A 37 12.44 -17.58 -20.35
CA LYS A 37 11.76 -17.15 -19.12
C LYS A 37 12.53 -17.63 -17.89
N LEU A 38 12.87 -18.93 -17.84
CA LEU A 38 13.65 -19.51 -16.74
C LEU A 38 15.00 -18.82 -16.56
N SER A 39 15.72 -18.57 -17.67
CA SER A 39 17.01 -17.87 -17.63
C SER A 39 16.89 -16.45 -17.08
N LYS A 40 15.85 -15.70 -17.47
CA LYS A 40 15.62 -14.35 -16.91
C LYS A 40 15.32 -14.40 -15.42
N ILE A 41 14.56 -15.40 -14.96
CA ILE A 41 14.27 -15.63 -13.54
C ILE A 41 15.56 -15.95 -12.77
N GLU A 42 16.32 -16.95 -13.21
CA GLU A 42 17.55 -17.39 -12.53
C GLU A 42 18.67 -16.34 -12.47
N ASN A 43 18.63 -15.34 -13.35
CA ASN A 43 19.57 -14.22 -13.39
C ASN A 43 19.01 -12.94 -12.75
N GLY A 44 17.86 -13.01 -12.07
CA GLY A 44 17.25 -11.86 -11.39
C GLY A 44 16.74 -10.76 -12.33
N ARG A 45 16.60 -11.04 -13.63
CA ARG A 45 16.09 -10.09 -14.64
C ARG A 45 14.56 -10.03 -14.66
N VAL A 46 13.88 -11.07 -14.19
CA VAL A 46 12.43 -11.17 -14.04
C VAL A 46 12.14 -11.80 -12.69
N LEU A 47 11.24 -11.18 -11.92
CA LEU A 47 10.81 -11.73 -10.64
C LEU A 47 9.82 -12.89 -10.90
N PRO A 48 10.04 -14.09 -10.33
CA PRO A 48 9.15 -15.22 -10.56
C PRO A 48 7.82 -15.03 -9.82
N THR A 49 6.70 -15.49 -10.41
CA THR A 49 5.42 -15.59 -9.69
C THR A 49 5.40 -16.78 -8.72
N VAL A 50 4.42 -16.85 -7.80
CA VAL A 50 4.29 -17.98 -6.87
C VAL A 50 4.10 -19.29 -7.64
N GLN A 51 3.36 -19.23 -8.75
CA GLN A 51 3.18 -20.34 -9.66
C GLN A 51 4.48 -20.73 -10.36
N ASP A 52 5.28 -19.76 -10.83
CA ASP A 52 6.59 -20.06 -11.44
C ASP A 52 7.52 -20.78 -10.45
N VAL A 53 7.55 -20.33 -9.20
CA VAL A 53 8.35 -20.96 -8.14
C VAL A 53 7.89 -22.40 -7.90
N ASP A 54 6.59 -22.64 -7.76
CA ASP A 54 6.04 -23.97 -7.52
C ASP A 54 6.32 -24.93 -8.69
N LEU A 55 6.14 -24.45 -9.93
CA LEU A 55 6.43 -25.23 -11.14
C LEU A 55 7.92 -25.56 -11.25
N ILE A 56 8.82 -24.62 -10.94
CA ILE A 56 10.26 -24.86 -10.98
C ILE A 56 10.69 -25.85 -9.90
N LEU A 57 10.23 -25.68 -8.66
CA LEU A 57 10.55 -26.61 -7.56
C LEU A 57 10.02 -28.02 -7.85
N THR A 58 8.82 -28.13 -8.41
CA THR A 58 8.24 -29.41 -8.84
C THR A 58 9.04 -30.03 -9.98
N ALA A 59 9.47 -29.24 -10.97
CA ALA A 59 10.31 -29.71 -12.08
C ALA A 59 11.70 -30.19 -11.63
N LEU A 60 12.24 -29.59 -10.56
CA LEU A 60 13.50 -29.97 -9.92
C LEU A 60 13.40 -31.26 -9.10
N GLY A 61 12.18 -31.67 -8.73
CA GLY A 61 11.96 -32.88 -7.93
C GLY A 61 12.45 -32.75 -6.49
N VAL A 62 12.46 -31.52 -5.94
CA VAL A 62 12.80 -31.31 -4.52
C VAL A 62 11.71 -31.89 -3.61
N SER A 63 12.09 -32.32 -2.41
CA SER A 63 11.14 -32.89 -1.44
C SER A 63 10.10 -31.86 -1.00
N GLU A 64 8.92 -32.32 -0.58
CA GLU A 64 7.87 -31.44 -0.04
C GLU A 64 8.35 -30.61 1.15
N ALA A 65 9.30 -31.11 1.95
CA ALA A 65 9.93 -30.35 3.03
C ALA A 65 10.76 -29.15 2.50
N VAL A 66 11.48 -29.33 1.39
CA VAL A 66 12.24 -28.24 0.74
C VAL A 66 11.28 -27.27 0.03
N LYS A 67 10.23 -27.78 -0.61
CA LYS A 67 9.16 -26.94 -1.17
C LYS A 67 8.45 -26.11 -0.11
N ALA A 68 8.27 -26.66 1.10
CA ALA A 68 7.67 -25.99 2.24
C ALA A 68 8.61 -25.01 2.97
N ALA A 69 9.93 -25.12 2.76
CA ALA A 69 10.94 -24.19 3.28
C ALA A 69 11.23 -23.01 2.32
N PHE A 70 11.08 -23.21 1.00
CA PHE A 70 11.14 -22.16 -0.02
C PHE A 70 10.05 -21.05 0.03
N PRO A 71 8.85 -21.21 0.63
CA PRO A 71 7.76 -20.26 0.46
C PRO A 71 7.83 -18.97 1.28
N GLU A 72 8.77 -18.76 2.20
CA GLU A 72 8.83 -17.48 2.93
C GLU A 72 9.62 -16.40 2.17
N ALA A 73 10.73 -16.76 1.53
CA ALA A 73 11.50 -15.83 0.70
C ALA A 73 10.84 -15.58 -0.66
N ALA A 74 10.28 -16.63 -1.27
CA ALA A 74 9.64 -16.54 -2.59
C ALA A 74 8.24 -15.90 -2.57
N ARG A 75 7.43 -16.08 -1.52
CA ARG A 75 6.11 -15.42 -1.42
C ARG A 75 6.19 -13.90 -1.20
N GLY A 76 7.32 -13.38 -0.73
CA GLY A 76 7.50 -11.93 -0.57
C GLY A 76 7.79 -11.19 -1.86
N ALA A 77 8.43 -11.88 -2.81
CA ALA A 77 8.84 -11.31 -4.08
C ALA A 77 7.77 -11.50 -5.17
N ALA A 78 6.95 -12.54 -5.07
CA ALA A 78 6.22 -13.08 -6.22
C ALA A 78 4.74 -12.65 -6.35
N THR A 79 4.23 -11.85 -5.44
CA THR A 79 2.85 -11.36 -5.47
C THR A 79 2.84 -9.85 -5.43
N GLU A 80 2.06 -9.26 -6.34
CA GLU A 80 1.63 -7.86 -6.20
C GLU A 80 1.10 -7.59 -4.79
N ALA A 81 0.55 -8.61 -4.12
CA ALA A 81 0.27 -8.64 -2.69
C ALA A 81 1.51 -8.97 -1.83
N THR A 82 2.06 -7.99 -1.11
CA THR A 82 3.01 -8.23 0.00
C THR A 82 2.21 -8.56 1.26
N ALA A 83 2.32 -9.79 1.77
CA ALA A 83 1.63 -10.16 3.01
C ALA A 83 2.17 -9.37 4.21
N TRP A 84 1.30 -8.75 5.00
CA TRP A 84 1.66 -7.99 6.21
C TRP A 84 2.45 -8.82 7.22
N ARG A 85 2.31 -10.16 7.23
CA ARG A 85 3.12 -11.05 8.09
C ARG A 85 4.62 -10.97 7.75
N GLN A 86 4.97 -10.72 6.49
CA GLN A 86 6.35 -10.58 6.02
C GLN A 86 6.91 -9.18 6.33
N LEU A 87 6.08 -8.14 6.26
CA LEU A 87 6.42 -6.78 6.70
C LEU A 87 6.54 -6.69 8.23
N ARG A 88 5.74 -7.45 8.97
CA ARG A 88 5.81 -7.56 10.44
C ARG A 88 7.13 -8.16 10.93
N ARG A 89 7.67 -9.17 10.24
CA ARG A 89 8.96 -9.80 10.57
C ARG A 89 10.17 -8.92 10.29
N THR A 90 10.07 -8.02 9.30
CA THR A 90 11.14 -7.08 8.93
C THR A 90 11.06 -5.75 9.68
N GLY A 91 9.98 -5.54 10.45
CA GLY A 91 9.71 -4.36 11.26
C GLY A 91 8.89 -3.31 10.50
N HIS A 92 7.78 -2.86 11.10
CA HIS A 92 6.86 -1.86 10.52
C HIS A 92 7.57 -0.60 9.97
N TRP A 93 8.72 -0.25 10.53
CA TRP A 93 9.59 0.85 10.07
C TRP A 93 10.16 0.66 8.65
N LYS A 94 10.58 -0.54 8.25
CA LYS A 94 11.16 -0.77 6.90
C LYS A 94 10.12 -0.60 5.80
N HIS A 95 8.88 -0.99 6.06
CA HIS A 95 7.75 -0.72 5.17
C HIS A 95 7.46 0.78 5.03
N GLN A 96 7.52 1.52 6.14
CA GLN A 96 7.40 2.98 6.10
C GLN A 96 8.55 3.63 5.30
N GLN A 97 9.77 3.05 5.33
CA GLN A 97 10.88 3.51 4.50
C GLN A 97 10.69 3.19 3.00
N SER A 98 10.14 2.03 2.64
CA SER A 98 9.86 1.71 1.23
C SER A 98 8.78 2.62 0.65
N ILE A 99 7.73 2.92 1.43
CA ILE A 99 6.73 3.92 1.03
C ILE A 99 7.38 5.30 0.95
N LYS A 100 8.22 5.70 1.92
CA LYS A 100 8.94 6.97 1.89
C LYS A 100 9.82 7.10 0.64
N ALA A 101 10.49 6.04 0.19
CA ALA A 101 11.32 6.05 -1.03
C ALA A 101 10.48 6.26 -2.30
N VAL A 102 9.28 5.68 -2.36
CA VAL A 102 8.31 5.90 -3.42
C VAL A 102 7.76 7.32 -3.38
N GLU A 103 7.33 7.77 -2.21
CA GLU A 103 6.79 9.12 -1.99
C GLU A 103 7.82 10.19 -2.30
N THR A 104 9.10 9.99 -1.96
CA THR A 104 10.15 10.99 -2.19
C THR A 104 10.24 11.39 -3.67
N ARG A 105 9.85 10.49 -4.58
CA ARG A 105 9.85 10.73 -6.03
C ARG A 105 8.48 11.10 -6.60
N THR A 106 7.43 11.10 -5.76
CA THR A 106 6.04 11.36 -6.16
C THR A 106 5.76 12.86 -6.14
N THR A 107 5.24 13.39 -7.24
CA THR A 107 4.83 14.80 -7.36
C THR A 107 3.32 14.95 -7.19
N VAL A 108 2.52 13.94 -7.54
CA VAL A 108 1.08 13.94 -7.36
C VAL A 108 0.66 12.68 -6.61
N LEU A 109 0.10 12.84 -5.42
CA LEU A 109 -0.44 11.75 -4.63
C LEU A 109 -1.97 11.83 -4.62
N ARG A 110 -2.63 10.77 -5.09
CA ARG A 110 -4.09 10.64 -5.08
C ARG A 110 -4.50 9.56 -4.08
N LEU A 111 -5.40 9.88 -3.16
CA LEU A 111 -5.81 9.01 -2.06
C LEU A 111 -7.33 8.84 -2.08
N PHE A 112 -7.81 7.64 -2.38
CA PHE A 112 -9.21 7.29 -2.20
C PHE A 112 -9.42 6.57 -0.87
N GLN A 113 -10.39 7.03 -0.08
CA GLN A 113 -10.51 6.72 1.34
C GLN A 113 -11.95 6.33 1.68
N GLY A 114 -12.29 5.08 1.36
CA GLY A 114 -13.61 4.50 1.60
C GLY A 114 -13.78 3.87 2.99
N GLN A 115 -12.70 3.65 3.74
CA GLN A 115 -12.75 2.87 5.00
C GLN A 115 -12.02 3.53 6.17
N SER A 116 -11.09 4.46 5.92
CA SER A 116 -10.29 5.14 6.94
C SER A 116 -9.82 6.51 6.42
N VAL A 117 -9.48 7.45 7.30
CA VAL A 117 -8.80 8.70 6.88
C VAL A 117 -7.32 8.38 6.69
N PRO A 118 -6.64 8.89 5.65
CA PRO A 118 -5.28 8.49 5.37
C PRO A 118 -4.36 8.91 6.51
N GLY A 119 -3.42 8.03 6.89
CA GLY A 119 -2.41 8.32 7.92
C GLY A 119 -1.66 9.63 7.69
N LEU A 120 -1.51 10.05 6.43
CA LEU A 120 -0.89 11.32 6.04
C LEU A 120 -1.67 12.56 6.52
N LEU A 121 -3.00 12.47 6.64
CA LEU A 121 -3.86 13.57 7.09
C LEU A 121 -4.22 13.50 8.59
N GLN A 122 -3.81 12.44 9.30
CA GLN A 122 -4.13 12.23 10.72
C GLN A 122 -3.27 13.09 11.63
N SER A 123 -3.82 13.70 12.68
CA SER A 123 -3.01 14.36 13.72
C SER A 123 -2.27 13.33 14.60
N ALA A 124 -1.29 13.77 15.39
CA ALA A 124 -0.57 12.91 16.33
C ALA A 124 -1.52 12.22 17.32
N GLU A 125 -2.51 12.99 17.76
CA GLU A 125 -3.56 12.57 18.70
C GLU A 125 -4.58 11.63 18.03
N CYS A 126 -4.60 11.58 16.70
CA CYS A 126 -5.55 10.82 15.88
C CYS A 126 -4.89 9.65 15.13
N VAL A 127 -3.64 9.29 15.46
CA VAL A 127 -3.04 8.08 14.88
C VAL A 127 -3.92 6.91 15.26
N ASP A 128 -4.59 6.40 14.25
CA ASP A 128 -5.69 5.47 14.41
C ASP A 128 -5.25 4.27 15.26
N VAL A 129 -5.90 4.07 16.41
CA VAL A 129 -5.67 2.93 17.30
C VAL A 129 -5.92 1.63 16.54
N PHE A 130 -6.74 1.65 15.48
CA PHE A 130 -6.97 0.51 14.58
C PHE A 130 -5.90 0.31 13.50
N ALA A 131 -5.10 1.33 13.17
CA ALA A 131 -4.00 1.19 12.22
C ALA A 131 -2.73 0.62 12.85
N LEU A 132 -2.71 0.49 14.18
CA LEU A 132 -1.68 -0.22 14.93
C LEU A 132 -2.27 -1.55 15.38
N HIS A 133 -1.58 -2.65 15.09
CA HIS A 133 -2.01 -3.96 15.55
C HIS A 133 -2.15 -3.93 17.09
N PRO A 134 -3.25 -4.46 17.67
CA PRO A 134 -3.49 -4.39 19.12
C PRO A 134 -2.32 -4.93 19.96
N GLU A 135 -1.63 -5.94 19.43
CA GLU A 135 -0.51 -6.62 20.08
C GLU A 135 0.86 -5.95 19.86
N LEU A 136 0.93 -4.77 19.23
CA LEU A 136 2.21 -4.08 19.07
C LEU A 136 2.75 -3.59 20.42
N PRO A 137 4.06 -3.77 20.69
CA PRO A 137 4.70 -3.16 21.86
C PRO A 137 4.58 -1.63 21.83
N GLU A 138 4.46 -1.01 23.00
CA GLU A 138 4.22 0.44 23.12
C GLU A 138 5.33 1.29 22.48
N GLU A 139 6.58 0.84 22.58
CA GLU A 139 7.70 1.49 21.90
C GLU A 139 7.58 1.44 20.37
N ALA A 140 7.07 0.33 19.82
CA ALA A 140 6.84 0.20 18.38
C ALA A 140 5.67 1.07 17.91
N LYS A 141 4.63 1.22 18.74
CA LYS A 141 3.55 2.18 18.48
C LYS A 141 4.08 3.62 18.45
N ALA A 142 4.85 4.03 19.45
CA ALA A 142 5.44 5.36 19.54
C ALA A 142 6.34 5.68 18.34
N ARG A 143 7.21 4.74 17.93
CA ARG A 143 8.03 4.89 16.71
C ARG A 143 7.19 5.01 15.44
N THR A 144 6.09 4.27 15.34
CA THR A 144 5.17 4.34 14.19
C THR A 144 4.45 5.68 14.12
N VAL A 145 3.99 6.21 15.27
CA VAL A 145 3.40 7.55 15.39
C VAL A 145 4.41 8.62 14.94
N ALA A 146 5.64 8.57 15.46
CA ALA A 146 6.69 9.53 15.10
C ALA A 146 7.00 9.51 13.60
N ALA A 147 7.14 8.32 13.01
CA ALA A 147 7.37 8.16 11.57
C ALA A 147 6.23 8.75 10.71
N ARG A 148 4.97 8.61 11.15
CA ARG A 148 3.81 9.21 10.47
C ARG A 148 3.84 10.72 10.56
N LEU A 149 4.17 11.28 11.72
CA LEU A 149 4.26 12.73 11.92
C LEU A 149 5.37 13.36 11.09
N GLU A 150 6.55 12.73 11.04
CA GLU A 150 7.62 13.17 10.14
C GLU A 150 7.19 13.18 8.68
N ARG A 151 6.39 12.20 8.25
CA ARG A 151 5.85 12.15 6.89
C ARG A 151 4.87 13.28 6.60
N GLN A 152 4.15 13.81 7.58
CA GLN A 152 3.23 14.92 7.34
C GLN A 152 3.91 16.21 6.89
N ALA A 153 5.22 16.37 7.17
CA ALA A 153 5.98 17.52 6.69
C ALA A 153 5.93 17.66 5.16
N VAL A 154 5.73 16.54 4.45
CA VAL A 154 5.59 16.49 2.98
C VAL A 154 4.38 17.26 2.45
N LEU A 155 3.34 17.46 3.26
CA LEU A 155 2.16 18.23 2.88
C LEU A 155 2.48 19.71 2.64
N TYR A 156 3.58 20.20 3.23
CA TYR A 156 4.03 21.59 3.09
C TYR A 156 5.07 21.77 1.97
N ASP A 157 5.41 20.70 1.23
CA ASP A 157 6.27 20.78 0.06
C ASP A 157 5.49 21.33 -1.15
N PRO A 158 5.83 22.54 -1.66
CA PRO A 158 5.12 23.14 -2.79
C PRO A 158 5.36 22.40 -4.10
N GLY A 159 6.37 21.52 -4.19
CA GLY A 159 6.65 20.68 -5.36
C GLY A 159 5.72 19.48 -5.48
N ARG A 160 4.75 19.31 -4.58
CA ARG A 160 3.87 18.15 -4.51
C ARG A 160 2.42 18.55 -4.40
N ALA A 161 1.55 17.84 -5.11
CA ALA A 161 0.10 17.96 -5.02
C ALA A 161 -0.51 16.72 -4.37
N PHE A 162 -1.50 16.94 -3.51
CA PHE A 162 -2.24 15.91 -2.81
C PHE A 162 -3.72 16.04 -3.16
N HIS A 163 -4.32 14.98 -3.68
CA HIS A 163 -5.75 14.90 -3.96
C HIS A 163 -6.35 13.77 -3.14
N VAL A 164 -7.31 14.09 -2.28
CA VAL A 164 -7.84 13.13 -1.32
C VAL A 164 -9.35 13.13 -1.44
N VAL A 165 -9.93 11.96 -1.71
CA VAL A 165 -11.39 11.77 -1.71
C VAL A 165 -11.75 10.83 -0.58
N ILE A 166 -12.60 11.31 0.33
CA ILE A 166 -13.01 10.60 1.55
C ILE A 166 -14.52 10.39 1.52
N CYS A 167 -14.99 9.20 1.90
CA CYS A 167 -16.42 8.99 2.07
C CYS A 167 -16.93 9.55 3.40
N GLU A 168 -18.09 10.21 3.42
CA GLU A 168 -18.64 10.86 4.61
C GLU A 168 -18.77 9.93 5.82
N HIS A 169 -19.12 8.64 5.62
CA HIS A 169 -19.23 7.69 6.73
C HIS A 169 -17.92 7.49 7.49
N VAL A 170 -16.77 7.63 6.82
CA VAL A 170 -15.44 7.55 7.44
C VAL A 170 -15.22 8.68 8.44
N LEU A 171 -15.84 9.84 8.23
CA LEU A 171 -15.75 11.01 9.11
C LEU A 171 -16.73 10.91 10.30
N ARG A 172 -17.79 10.10 10.16
CA ARG A 172 -18.83 9.91 11.18
C ARG A 172 -18.57 8.74 12.12
N TRP A 173 -17.76 7.75 11.74
CA TRP A 173 -17.45 6.62 12.62
C TRP A 173 -16.69 7.08 13.88
N LEU A 174 -17.26 6.78 15.05
CA LEU A 174 -16.64 7.02 16.34
C LEU A 174 -15.54 5.97 16.61
N ILE A 175 -14.38 6.17 16.00
CA ILE A 175 -13.22 5.28 16.14
C ILE A 175 -12.27 5.70 17.28
N CYS A 176 -12.44 6.91 17.81
CA CYS A 176 -11.70 7.45 18.94
C CYS A 176 -12.63 8.32 19.80
N PRO A 177 -12.21 8.73 21.02
CA PRO A 177 -13.04 9.58 21.88
C PRO A 177 -13.50 10.86 21.17
N ALA A 178 -14.71 11.34 21.48
CA ALA A 178 -15.33 12.48 20.79
C ALA A 178 -14.43 13.75 20.71
N PRO A 179 -13.70 14.16 21.76
CA PRO A 179 -12.77 15.31 21.66
C PRO A 179 -11.65 15.11 20.61
N VAL A 180 -11.23 13.86 20.42
CA VAL A 180 -10.22 13.50 19.41
C VAL A 180 -10.84 13.52 18.02
N MET A 181 -12.07 13.06 17.86
CA MET A 181 -12.82 13.18 16.59
C MET A 181 -12.96 14.65 16.16
N VAL A 182 -13.28 15.55 17.09
CA VAL A 182 -13.36 17.00 16.81
C VAL A 182 -12.03 17.53 16.26
N THR A 183 -10.92 17.24 16.97
CA THR A 183 -9.57 17.65 16.58
C THR A 183 -9.17 17.12 15.20
N ARG A 184 -9.57 15.87 14.88
CA ARG A 184 -9.33 15.23 13.58
C ARG A 184 -10.00 16.00 12.44
N LEU A 185 -11.27 16.36 12.63
CA LEU A 185 -12.07 17.03 11.60
C LEU A 185 -11.63 18.49 11.43
N ASP A 186 -11.28 19.19 12.51
CA ASP A 186 -10.68 20.53 12.44
C ASP A 186 -9.35 20.53 11.67
N ARG A 187 -8.51 19.50 11.90
CA ARG A 187 -7.26 19.34 11.14
C ARG A 187 -7.54 19.07 9.66
N LEU A 188 -8.51 18.23 9.32
CA LEU A 188 -8.88 17.97 7.92
C LEU A 188 -9.32 19.27 7.21
N VAL A 189 -10.17 20.07 7.86
CA VAL A 189 -10.58 21.39 7.36
C VAL A 189 -9.38 22.31 7.19
N SER A 190 -8.46 22.33 8.15
CA SER A 190 -7.25 23.17 8.09
C SER A 190 -6.32 22.77 6.94
N LEU A 191 -6.06 21.47 6.77
CA LEU A 191 -5.23 20.94 5.68
C LEU A 191 -5.85 21.19 4.30
N SER A 192 -7.18 21.17 4.19
CA SER A 192 -7.88 21.48 2.92
C SER A 192 -7.69 22.92 2.43
N ARG A 193 -7.07 23.79 3.24
CA ARG A 193 -6.76 25.18 2.89
C ARG A 193 -5.34 25.35 2.34
N LEU A 194 -4.51 24.30 2.38
CA LEU A 194 -3.18 24.35 1.78
C LEU A 194 -3.30 24.41 0.24
N PRO A 195 -2.49 25.22 -0.45
CA PRO A 195 -2.62 25.46 -1.89
C PRO A 195 -2.39 24.20 -2.73
N ASN A 196 -1.69 23.22 -2.17
CA ASN A 196 -1.30 21.99 -2.82
C ASN A 196 -2.09 20.76 -2.32
N VAL A 197 -3.12 20.96 -1.48
CA VAL A 197 -3.96 19.89 -0.93
C VAL A 197 -5.40 20.12 -1.34
N THR A 198 -5.95 19.18 -2.11
CA THR A 198 -7.37 19.13 -2.46
C THR A 198 -8.03 18.00 -1.67
N VAL A 199 -9.07 18.34 -0.91
CA VAL A 199 -9.90 17.37 -0.21
C VAL A 199 -11.31 17.39 -0.80
N GLY A 200 -11.79 16.21 -1.17
CA GLY A 200 -13.16 15.94 -1.60
C GLY A 200 -13.86 15.03 -0.59
N VAL A 201 -15.14 15.29 -0.33
CA VAL A 201 -15.98 14.40 0.50
C VAL A 201 -17.16 13.88 -0.30
N LEU A 202 -17.27 12.56 -0.43
CA LEU A 202 -18.44 11.88 -0.99
C LEU A 202 -19.54 11.85 0.06
N SER A 203 -20.57 12.69 -0.13
CA SER A 203 -21.66 12.82 0.82
C SER A 203 -22.66 11.65 0.74
N LEU A 204 -23.21 11.25 1.89
CA LEU A 204 -24.31 10.30 1.99
C LEU A 204 -25.59 10.79 1.31
N GLY A 205 -25.73 12.11 1.12
CA GLY A 205 -26.89 12.72 0.46
C GLY A 205 -26.82 12.76 -1.07
N ARG A 206 -25.74 12.24 -1.69
CA ARG A 206 -25.55 12.25 -3.15
C ARG A 206 -25.40 10.83 -3.71
N PRO A 207 -25.84 10.56 -4.96
CA PRO A 207 -25.62 9.27 -5.60
C PRO A 207 -24.13 8.94 -5.69
N MET A 208 -23.77 7.72 -5.29
CA MET A 208 -22.40 7.23 -5.39
C MET A 208 -22.09 6.82 -6.85
N PRO A 209 -21.01 7.32 -7.48
CA PRO A 209 -20.73 7.04 -8.88
C PRO A 209 -20.18 5.61 -9.13
N ASP A 210 -19.70 4.93 -8.10
CA ASP A 210 -19.13 3.57 -8.17
C ASP A 210 -19.09 2.93 -6.77
N PHE A 211 -18.87 1.62 -6.67
CA PHE A 211 -18.81 0.95 -5.37
C PHE A 211 -17.44 1.19 -4.68
N PRO A 212 -17.41 1.77 -3.46
CA PRO A 212 -16.16 2.11 -2.77
C PRO A 212 -15.54 0.87 -2.10
N MET A 213 -14.92 -0.03 -2.88
CA MET A 213 -14.39 -1.31 -2.39
C MET A 213 -13.25 -1.17 -1.37
N THR A 214 -12.10 -0.65 -1.80
CA THR A 214 -10.87 -0.60 -1.01
C THR A 214 -10.23 0.78 -1.08
N CYS A 215 -9.57 1.19 0.01
CA CYS A 215 -8.72 2.36 -0.01
C CYS A 215 -7.51 2.10 -0.92
N PHE A 216 -7.09 3.12 -1.67
CA PHE A 216 -5.89 3.03 -2.49
C PHE A 216 -5.18 4.39 -2.58
N SER A 217 -3.87 4.33 -2.82
CA SER A 217 -3.06 5.48 -3.18
C SER A 217 -2.49 5.32 -4.59
N ALA A 218 -2.65 6.34 -5.43
CA ALA A 218 -1.98 6.43 -6.72
C ALA A 218 -0.86 7.47 -6.64
N HIS A 219 0.36 7.04 -6.96
CA HIS A 219 1.57 7.86 -6.95
C HIS A 219 1.91 8.20 -8.40
N ASP A 220 1.68 9.46 -8.76
CA ASP A 220 1.63 9.96 -10.13
C ASP A 220 0.75 9.05 -11.00
N ASP A 221 1.23 8.73 -12.20
CA ASP A 221 0.55 7.84 -13.15
C ASP A 221 1.35 6.53 -13.35
N ARG A 222 2.08 6.10 -12.33
CA ARG A 222 3.07 5.00 -12.43
C ARG A 222 2.96 3.91 -11.37
N LEU A 223 2.20 4.13 -10.31
CA LEU A 223 2.13 3.19 -9.20
C LEU A 223 0.81 3.35 -8.46
N VAL A 224 0.19 2.23 -8.14
CA VAL A 224 -0.94 2.16 -7.21
C VAL A 224 -0.60 1.21 -6.09
N ILE A 225 -0.99 1.60 -4.89
CA ILE A 225 -0.89 0.80 -3.67
C ILE A 225 -2.31 0.67 -3.08
N VAL A 226 -2.70 -0.54 -2.73
CA VAL A 226 -4.00 -0.88 -2.14
C VAL A 226 -3.74 -1.66 -0.87
N GLU A 227 -4.22 -1.15 0.25
CA GLU A 227 -4.06 -1.85 1.53
C GLU A 227 -5.24 -2.79 1.78
N THR A 228 -4.95 -4.00 2.26
CA THR A 228 -5.94 -4.96 2.76
C THR A 228 -5.58 -5.38 4.19
N PHE A 229 -6.47 -6.09 4.89
CA PHE A 229 -6.22 -6.53 6.27
C PHE A 229 -4.95 -7.39 6.44
N HIS A 230 -4.57 -8.18 5.43
CA HIS A 230 -3.51 -9.18 5.54
C HIS A 230 -2.36 -8.97 4.54
N SER A 231 -2.52 -8.07 3.57
CA SER A 231 -1.50 -7.73 2.58
C SER A 231 -1.67 -6.31 2.04
N GLU A 232 -0.63 -5.80 1.38
CA GLU A 232 -0.69 -4.62 0.53
C GLU A 232 -0.51 -5.06 -0.93
N ILE A 233 -1.39 -4.64 -1.82
CA ILE A 233 -1.28 -4.87 -3.26
C ILE A 233 -0.61 -3.65 -3.90
N THR A 234 0.50 -3.85 -4.59
CA THR A 234 1.23 -2.82 -5.33
C THR A 234 1.25 -3.18 -6.82
N THR A 235 0.74 -2.31 -7.68
CA THR A 235 0.78 -2.49 -9.14
C THR A 235 1.46 -1.31 -9.84
N ARG A 236 2.23 -1.65 -10.88
CA ARG A 236 2.84 -0.71 -11.84
C ARG A 236 2.35 -0.97 -13.26
N ASP A 237 1.43 -1.93 -13.46
CA ASP A 237 0.91 -2.22 -14.79
C ASP A 237 0.14 -0.99 -15.29
N PRO A 238 0.47 -0.45 -16.47
CA PRO A 238 -0.19 0.75 -16.98
C PRO A 238 -1.71 0.62 -17.12
N LYS A 239 -2.25 -0.58 -17.37
CA LYS A 239 -3.69 -0.81 -17.48
C LYS A 239 -4.35 -0.69 -16.11
N ASP A 240 -3.79 -1.31 -15.09
CA ASP A 240 -4.32 -1.27 -13.73
C ASP A 240 -4.22 0.14 -13.16
N VAL A 241 -3.07 0.81 -13.34
CA VAL A 241 -2.89 2.20 -12.90
C VAL A 241 -3.95 3.10 -13.54
N ARG A 242 -4.19 2.98 -14.86
CA ARG A 242 -5.26 3.75 -15.52
C ARG A 242 -6.65 3.44 -14.99
N LEU A 243 -6.94 2.18 -14.66
CA LEU A 243 -8.21 1.81 -14.05
C LEU A 243 -8.42 2.57 -12.74
N TYR A 244 -7.46 2.50 -11.81
CA TYR A 244 -7.54 3.21 -10.52
C TYR A 244 -7.60 4.72 -10.67
N LEU A 245 -6.83 5.32 -11.59
CA LEU A 245 -6.92 6.76 -11.86
C LEU A 245 -8.30 7.16 -12.40
N SER A 246 -8.88 6.36 -13.30
CA SER A 246 -10.23 6.61 -13.82
C SER A 246 -11.29 6.49 -12.72
N THR A 247 -11.14 5.51 -11.82
CA THR A 247 -12.01 5.31 -10.66
C THR A 247 -11.90 6.47 -9.68
N PHE A 248 -10.67 6.92 -9.38
CA PHE A 248 -10.45 8.11 -8.58
C PHE A 248 -11.14 9.33 -9.19
N ALA A 249 -10.98 9.57 -10.50
CA ALA A 249 -11.60 10.71 -11.17
C ALA A 249 -13.14 10.68 -11.11
N ARG A 250 -13.77 9.51 -11.19
CA ARG A 250 -15.23 9.37 -11.00
C ARG A 250 -15.66 9.77 -9.59
N PHE A 251 -14.93 9.32 -8.57
CA PHE A 251 -15.20 9.67 -7.18
C PHE A 251 -14.97 11.16 -6.92
N ASP A 252 -13.85 11.71 -7.39
CA ASP A 252 -13.50 13.13 -7.25
C ASP A 252 -14.57 14.03 -7.89
N ALA A 253 -15.01 13.71 -9.11
CA ALA A 253 -16.06 14.47 -9.79
C ALA A 253 -17.41 14.50 -9.05
N ALA A 254 -17.71 13.50 -8.22
CA ALA A 254 -18.94 13.42 -7.42
C ALA A 254 -18.79 14.03 -6.02
N ALA A 255 -17.56 14.30 -5.57
CA ALA A 255 -17.26 14.76 -4.23
C ALA A 255 -17.61 16.24 -4.04
N LEU A 256 -17.98 16.61 -2.81
CA LEU A 256 -18.01 18.00 -2.38
C LEU A 256 -16.58 18.50 -2.21
N HIS A 257 -16.31 19.71 -2.67
CA HIS A 257 -15.01 20.38 -2.50
C HIS A 257 -15.17 21.78 -1.89
N GLY A 258 -14.05 22.40 -1.55
CA GLY A 258 -14.02 23.81 -1.14
C GLY A 258 -14.89 24.11 0.07
N SER A 259 -15.74 25.14 -0.03
CA SER A 259 -16.60 25.57 1.07
C SER A 259 -17.67 24.56 1.43
N GLU A 260 -18.32 23.93 0.44
CA GLU A 260 -19.39 22.94 0.69
C GLU A 260 -18.84 21.74 1.47
N MET A 261 -17.66 21.26 1.09
CA MET A 261 -16.96 20.20 1.81
C MET A 261 -16.66 20.59 3.25
N ARG A 262 -16.10 21.79 3.47
CA ARG A 262 -15.77 22.26 4.82
C ARG A 262 -17.02 22.40 5.69
N THR A 263 -18.11 22.94 5.15
CA THR A 263 -19.39 23.05 5.88
C THR A 263 -19.93 21.69 6.29
N LEU A 264 -19.86 20.68 5.40
CA LEU A 264 -20.26 19.31 5.76
C LEU A 264 -19.38 18.76 6.90
N VAL A 265 -18.06 18.91 6.79
CA VAL A 265 -17.11 18.39 7.80
C VAL A 265 -17.25 19.10 9.15
N GLU A 266 -17.44 20.42 9.15
CA GLU A 266 -17.70 21.22 10.36
C GLU A 266 -19.04 20.83 11.00
N GLY A 267 -20.07 20.54 10.19
CA GLY A 267 -21.34 20.01 10.70
C GLY A 267 -21.19 18.66 11.40
N ILE A 268 -20.42 17.73 10.81
CA ILE A 268 -20.11 16.43 11.43
C ILE A 268 -19.30 16.63 12.72
N ARG A 269 -18.33 17.55 12.73
CA ARG A 269 -17.55 17.89 13.91
C ARG A 269 -18.44 18.36 15.06
N ASP A 270 -19.39 19.24 14.77
CA ASP A 270 -20.28 19.81 15.78
C ASP A 270 -21.24 18.78 16.39
N GLU A 271 -21.51 17.67 15.69
CA GLU A 271 -22.26 16.53 16.26
C GLU A 271 -21.48 15.85 17.41
N PHE A 272 -20.14 15.80 17.35
CA PHE A 272 -19.31 15.22 18.41
C PHE A 272 -19.12 16.14 19.64
N LEU A 273 -19.58 17.39 19.56
CA LEU A 273 -19.57 18.34 20.68
C LEU A 273 -20.85 18.31 21.53
N ARG A 274 -21.88 17.58 21.08
CA ARG A 274 -23.20 17.51 21.72
C ARG A 274 -23.29 16.42 22.78
#